data_AF-A0A821IJ55-F1
#
_entry.id   AF-A0A821IJ55-F1
#
_cell.length_a   1.000
_cell.length_b   1.000
_cell.length_c   1.000
_cell.angle_alpha   90.00
_cell.angle_beta   90.00
_cell.angle_gamma   90.00
#
_symmetry.space_group_name_H-M   'P 1'
#
loop_
_entity.id
_entity.type
_entity.pdbx_description
1 polymer ?
#
loop_
_entity_poly.entity_id
_entity_poly.type
_entity_poly.pdbx_seq_one_letter_code
_entity_poly.pdbx_strand_id
1 'polypeptide(L)'
;NTIQIGNLQQQVALVENTLSKFSQTVKIHGAQLAKLTLKHIELTEQLEITQDAIDEILPVLDKHSEAITTLKTGIEHIQFQLRHSFLYLAITQICNNELTLDFLSPEDIRKVVYNVIKLGNLTFNSYPGSLPVVQIITKLLVRQQIDFISKSQYITNDPDEIGRLVITSFFAVPRQEQIPFYVYKLLTIPFFHENETIELAQIPRYWAINSINNTTMEWYHPQEFGCDLRLMTSCRDTPPIRTISNDTCLNQIIERLPLSRCQTAPIPAAKYFVR
;
A
#
# COMPACT_ATOMS: atom_id res chain seq x y z
N ASN A 1 -56.29 96.49 -47.07
CA ASN A 1 -56.30 95.33 -47.99
C ASN A 1 -54.92 94.77 -48.30
N THR A 2 -53.92 95.53 -48.75
CA THR A 2 -52.58 94.99 -49.11
C THR A 2 -51.79 94.40 -47.94
N ILE A 3 -51.81 95.02 -46.76
CA ILE A 3 -51.13 94.51 -45.54
C ILE A 3 -51.77 93.19 -45.05
N GLN A 4 -53.09 93.07 -45.16
CA GLN A 4 -53.80 91.83 -44.81
C GLN A 4 -53.49 90.68 -45.77
N ILE A 5 -53.36 90.97 -47.07
CA ILE A 5 -52.98 89.98 -48.09
C ILE A 5 -51.53 89.52 -47.88
N GLY A 6 -50.61 90.43 -47.55
CA GLY A 6 -49.22 90.10 -47.22
C GLY A 6 -49.10 89.20 -45.98
N ASN A 7 -49.83 89.52 -44.91
CA ASN A 7 -49.89 88.66 -43.71
C ASN A 7 -50.51 87.29 -43.99
N LEU A 8 -51.53 87.22 -44.85
CA LEU A 8 -52.14 85.95 -45.27
C LEU A 8 -51.18 85.10 -46.10
N GLN A 9 -50.46 85.68 -47.06
CA GLN A 9 -49.43 84.98 -47.83
C GLN A 9 -48.29 84.48 -46.93
N GLN A 10 -47.89 85.28 -45.93
CA GLN A 10 -46.86 84.89 -44.98
C GLN A 10 -47.34 83.75 -44.08
N GLN A 11 -48.60 83.75 -43.64
CA GLN A 11 -49.19 82.64 -42.89
C GLN A 11 -49.35 81.37 -43.74
N VAL A 12 -49.78 81.49 -45.00
CA VAL A 12 -49.89 80.35 -45.92
C VAL A 12 -48.51 79.75 -46.19
N ALA A 13 -47.49 80.57 -46.46
CA ALA A 13 -46.12 80.08 -46.63
C ALA A 13 -45.57 79.42 -45.36
N LEU A 14 -45.93 79.93 -44.18
CA LEU A 14 -45.54 79.33 -42.90
C LEU A 14 -46.22 77.97 -42.71
N VAL A 15 -47.51 77.85 -43.03
CA VAL A 15 -48.24 76.57 -42.99
C VAL A 15 -47.66 75.57 -44.00
N GLU A 16 -47.40 75.97 -45.25
CA GLU A 16 -46.79 75.10 -46.26
C GLU A 16 -45.41 74.60 -45.84
N ASN A 17 -44.58 75.48 -45.29
CA ASN A 17 -43.25 75.11 -44.80
C ASN A 17 -43.34 74.16 -43.58
N THR A 18 -44.31 74.39 -42.69
CA THR A 18 -44.55 73.52 -41.53
C THR A 18 -45.09 72.16 -41.95
N LEU A 19 -46.00 72.11 -42.92
CA LEU A 19 -46.56 70.87 -43.48
C LEU A 19 -45.48 70.08 -44.26
N SER A 20 -44.62 70.77 -45.01
CA SER A 20 -43.48 70.17 -45.70
C SER A 20 -42.49 69.55 -44.71
N LYS A 21 -42.10 70.29 -43.66
CA LYS A 21 -41.24 69.77 -42.58
C LYS A 21 -41.87 68.60 -41.85
N PHE A 22 -43.17 68.66 -41.57
CA PHE A 22 -43.91 67.57 -40.95
C PHE A 22 -43.90 66.32 -41.85
N SER A 23 -44.24 66.47 -43.13
CA SER A 23 -44.20 65.39 -44.13
C SER A 23 -42.82 64.74 -44.23
N GLN A 24 -41.75 65.54 -44.25
CA GLN A 24 -40.38 65.04 -44.28
C GLN A 24 -39.99 64.31 -42.98
N THR A 25 -40.42 64.84 -41.82
CA THR A 25 -40.20 64.19 -40.52
C THR A 25 -40.92 62.85 -40.43
N VAL A 26 -42.18 62.77 -40.88
CA VAL A 26 -42.97 61.54 -40.94
C VAL A 26 -42.30 60.50 -41.85
N LYS A 27 -41.76 60.90 -43.01
CA LYS A 27 -41.00 59.99 -43.89
C LYS A 27 -39.73 59.46 -43.22
N ILE A 28 -38.97 60.31 -42.54
CA ILE A 28 -37.75 59.90 -41.82
C ILE A 28 -38.09 58.93 -40.69
N HIS A 29 -39.11 59.24 -39.88
CA HIS A 29 -39.54 58.36 -38.79
C HIS A 29 -40.09 57.04 -39.32
N GLY A 30 -40.84 57.05 -40.43
CA GLY A 30 -41.32 55.82 -41.09
C GLY A 30 -40.17 54.93 -41.56
N ALA A 31 -39.13 55.51 -42.17
CA ALA A 31 -37.93 54.76 -42.59
C ALA A 31 -37.14 54.21 -41.39
N GLN A 32 -37.02 54.99 -40.30
CA GLN A 32 -36.38 54.53 -39.07
C GLN A 32 -37.16 53.39 -38.40
N LEU A 33 -38.50 53.49 -38.36
CA LEU A 33 -39.37 52.45 -37.82
C LEU A 33 -39.28 51.15 -38.64
N ALA A 34 -39.28 51.26 -39.97
CA ALA A 34 -39.10 50.11 -40.86
C ALA A 34 -37.74 49.44 -40.64
N LYS A 35 -36.66 50.22 -40.50
CA LYS A 35 -35.31 49.71 -40.21
C LYS A 35 -35.21 49.03 -38.83
N LEU A 36 -35.85 49.60 -37.81
CA LEU A 36 -35.96 48.99 -36.47
C LEU A 36 -36.72 47.67 -36.52
N THR A 37 -37.83 47.62 -37.26
CA THR A 37 -38.64 46.41 -37.44
C THR A 37 -37.85 45.31 -38.13
N LEU A 38 -37.11 45.65 -39.19
CA LEU A 38 -36.20 44.74 -39.89
C LEU A 38 -35.14 44.16 -38.95
N LYS A 39 -34.50 45.01 -38.14
CA LYS A 39 -33.53 44.55 -37.14
C LYS A 39 -34.15 43.66 -36.07
N HIS A 40 -35.40 43.92 -35.66
CA HIS A 40 -36.09 43.04 -34.71
C HIS A 40 -36.41 41.67 -35.31
N ILE A 41 -36.81 41.61 -36.57
CA ILE A 41 -37.03 40.35 -37.28
C ILE A 41 -35.72 39.55 -37.35
N GLU A 42 -34.63 40.18 -37.80
CA GLU A 42 -33.30 39.56 -37.89
C GLU A 42 -32.83 39.06 -36.51
N LEU A 43 -33.01 39.85 -35.45
CA LEU A 43 -32.65 39.44 -34.09
C LEU A 43 -33.49 38.24 -33.60
N THR A 44 -34.77 38.20 -33.97
CA THR A 44 -35.67 37.10 -33.59
C THR A 44 -35.26 35.81 -34.29
N GLU A 45 -34.94 35.88 -35.58
CA GLU A 45 -34.45 34.73 -36.35
C GLU A 45 -33.11 34.20 -35.81
N GLN A 46 -32.17 35.10 -35.47
CA GLN A 46 -30.91 34.71 -34.83
C GLN A 46 -31.11 34.07 -33.45
N LEU A 47 -32.07 34.57 -32.66
CA LEU A 47 -32.43 33.97 -31.37
C LEU A 47 -33.04 32.58 -31.55
N GLU A 48 -33.90 32.39 -32.55
CA GLU A 48 -34.49 31.09 -32.87
C GLU A 48 -33.42 30.07 -33.28
N ILE A 49 -32.52 30.43 -34.20
CA ILE A 49 -31.39 29.57 -34.59
C ILE A 49 -30.50 29.21 -33.39
N THR A 50 -30.26 30.18 -32.50
CA THR A 50 -29.45 29.94 -31.30
C THR A 50 -30.17 29.01 -30.32
N GLN A 51 -31.48 29.17 -30.17
CA GLN A 51 -32.31 28.32 -29.32
C GLN A 51 -32.35 26.89 -29.84
N ASP A 52 -32.54 26.70 -31.15
CA ASP A 52 -32.51 25.38 -31.80
C ASP A 52 -31.15 24.68 -31.59
N ALA A 53 -30.05 25.41 -31.77
CA ALA A 53 -28.71 24.87 -31.53
C ALA A 53 -28.49 24.48 -30.06
N ILE A 54 -29.04 25.24 -29.10
CA ILE A 54 -29.01 24.91 -27.67
C ILE A 54 -29.83 23.64 -27.40
N ASP A 55 -31.02 23.55 -27.97
CA ASP A 55 -31.94 22.43 -27.80
C ASP A 55 -31.36 21.13 -28.42
N GLU A 56 -30.55 21.23 -29.48
CA GLU A 56 -29.80 20.10 -30.05
C GLU A 56 -28.60 19.66 -29.18
N ILE A 57 -27.91 20.60 -28.54
CA ILE A 57 -26.70 20.31 -27.74
C ILE A 57 -27.04 19.76 -26.35
N LEU A 58 -28.11 20.23 -25.72
CA LEU A 58 -28.59 19.76 -24.41
C LEU A 58 -28.63 18.23 -24.28
N PRO A 59 -29.31 17.48 -25.16
CA PRO A 59 -29.38 16.02 -25.06
C PRO A 59 -28.03 15.34 -25.29
N VAL A 60 -27.11 15.95 -26.04
CA VAL A 60 -25.74 15.43 -26.20
C VAL A 60 -24.96 15.59 -24.89
N LEU A 61 -25.11 16.72 -24.21
CA LEU A 61 -24.50 16.97 -22.91
C LEU A 61 -25.02 16.00 -21.85
N ASP A 62 -26.34 15.75 -21.84
CA ASP A 62 -26.96 14.80 -20.92
C ASP A 62 -26.44 13.38 -21.15
N LYS A 63 -26.32 12.94 -22.41
CA LYS A 63 -25.73 11.64 -22.76
C LYS A 63 -24.27 11.52 -22.32
N HIS A 64 -23.47 12.57 -22.49
CA HIS A 64 -22.09 12.57 -22.00
C HIS A 64 -22.02 12.51 -20.48
N SER A 65 -22.89 13.25 -19.78
CA SER A 65 -23.00 13.19 -18.32
C SER A 65 -23.33 11.79 -17.82
N GLU A 66 -24.30 11.12 -18.46
CA GLU A 66 -24.69 9.74 -18.16
C GLU A 66 -23.53 8.76 -18.42
N ALA A 67 -22.83 8.90 -19.55
CA ALA A 67 -21.67 8.06 -19.89
C ALA A 67 -20.53 8.23 -18.88
N ILE A 68 -20.22 9.46 -18.47
CA ILE A 68 -19.20 9.76 -17.44
C ILE A 68 -19.61 9.14 -16.10
N THR A 69 -20.88 9.25 -15.73
CA THR A 69 -21.39 8.68 -14.47
C THR A 69 -21.28 7.15 -14.49
N THR A 70 -21.63 6.52 -15.61
CA THR A 70 -21.52 5.07 -15.83
C THR A 70 -20.06 4.62 -15.74
N LEU A 71 -19.13 5.35 -16.38
CA LEU A 71 -17.69 5.08 -16.30
C LEU A 71 -17.17 5.19 -14.87
N LYS A 72 -17.57 6.23 -14.13
CA LYS A 72 -17.20 6.41 -12.73
C LYS A 72 -17.66 5.22 -11.89
N THR A 73 -18.93 4.81 -12.00
CA THR A 73 -19.44 3.65 -11.27
C THR A 73 -18.75 2.35 -11.67
N GLY A 74 -18.42 2.17 -12.95
CA GLY A 74 -17.68 1.01 -13.44
C GLY A 74 -16.27 0.93 -12.85
N ILE A 75 -15.55 2.07 -12.78
CA ILE A 75 -14.22 2.15 -12.17
C ILE A 75 -14.29 1.83 -10.67
N GLU A 76 -15.24 2.40 -9.95
CA GLU A 76 -15.44 2.13 -8.52
C GLU A 76 -15.73 0.64 -8.27
N HIS A 77 -16.56 0.01 -9.12
CA HIS A 77 -16.86 -1.42 -9.03
C HIS A 77 -15.62 -2.30 -9.30
N ILE A 78 -14.85 -2.00 -10.34
CA ILE A 78 -13.61 -2.73 -10.67
C ILE A 78 -12.60 -2.58 -9.54
N GLN A 79 -12.45 -1.37 -8.98
CA GLN A 79 -11.55 -1.11 -7.86
C GLN A 79 -11.97 -1.92 -6.62
N PHE A 80 -13.26 -2.04 -6.35
CA PHE A 80 -13.80 -2.87 -5.28
C PHE A 80 -13.50 -4.36 -5.50
N GLN A 81 -13.79 -4.89 -6.70
CA GLN A 81 -13.54 -6.29 -7.05
C GLN A 81 -12.06 -6.67 -7.00
N LEU A 82 -11.19 -5.79 -7.51
CA LEU A 82 -9.73 -5.99 -7.46
C LEU A 82 -9.25 -6.03 -6.01
N ARG A 83 -9.68 -5.08 -5.16
CA ARG A 83 -9.29 -5.07 -3.74
C ARG A 83 -9.69 -6.36 -3.01
N HIS A 84 -10.89 -6.87 -3.26
CA HIS A 84 -11.35 -8.13 -2.66
C HIS A 84 -10.52 -9.32 -3.16
N SER A 85 -10.21 -9.35 -4.45
CA SER A 85 -9.41 -10.41 -5.05
C SER A 85 -7.98 -10.43 -4.49
N PHE A 86 -7.37 -9.27 -4.32
CA PHE A 86 -6.04 -9.15 -3.71
C PHE A 86 -6.04 -9.55 -2.23
N LEU A 87 -7.04 -9.14 -1.46
CA LEU A 87 -7.15 -9.52 -0.06
C LEU A 87 -7.35 -11.04 0.09
N TYR A 88 -8.23 -11.65 -0.70
CA TYR A 88 -8.45 -13.09 -0.68
C TYR A 88 -7.19 -13.88 -1.05
N LEU A 89 -6.49 -13.45 -2.12
CA LEU A 89 -5.25 -14.07 -2.56
C LEU A 89 -4.18 -13.97 -1.47
N ALA A 90 -4.01 -12.79 -0.88
CA ALA A 90 -3.02 -12.56 0.17
C ALA A 90 -3.32 -13.35 1.45
N ILE A 91 -4.59 -13.47 1.85
CA ILE A 91 -4.99 -14.33 2.98
C ILE A 91 -4.59 -15.78 2.68
N THR A 92 -4.90 -16.26 1.47
CA THR A 92 -4.55 -17.63 1.05
C THR A 92 -3.04 -17.86 1.08
N GLN A 93 -2.26 -16.91 0.55
CA GLN A 93 -0.79 -16.94 0.57
C GLN A 93 -0.26 -16.99 2.02
N ILE A 94 -0.71 -16.09 2.89
CA ILE A 94 -0.27 -16.05 4.30
C ILE A 94 -0.63 -17.35 5.02
N CYS A 95 -1.84 -17.89 4.81
CA CYS A 95 -2.25 -19.19 5.37
C CYS A 95 -1.39 -20.35 4.87
N ASN A 96 -0.83 -20.25 3.66
CA ASN A 96 0.11 -21.22 3.09
C ASN A 96 1.57 -20.95 3.50
N ASN A 97 1.82 -20.06 4.47
CA ASN A 97 3.15 -19.59 4.88
C ASN A 97 3.95 -18.89 3.77
N GLU A 98 3.27 -18.34 2.76
CA GLU A 98 3.86 -17.48 1.75
C GLU A 98 3.77 -16.02 2.21
N LEU A 99 4.92 -15.39 2.46
CA LEU A 99 4.99 -14.01 2.95
C LEU A 99 4.76 -13.03 1.79
N THR A 100 3.78 -12.14 1.95
CA THR A 100 3.31 -11.25 0.89
C THR A 100 2.85 -9.89 1.42
N LEU A 101 2.94 -8.84 0.61
CA LEU A 101 2.35 -7.53 0.89
C LEU A 101 1.19 -7.20 -0.07
N ASP A 102 0.70 -8.19 -0.82
CA ASP A 102 -0.26 -7.99 -1.92
C ASP A 102 -1.65 -7.54 -1.42
N PHE A 103 -1.95 -7.71 -0.13
CA PHE A 103 -3.17 -7.17 0.49
C PHE A 103 -3.14 -5.64 0.65
N LEU A 104 -1.98 -5.01 0.50
CA LEU A 104 -1.82 -3.57 0.63
C LEU A 104 -2.07 -2.87 -0.71
N SER A 105 -2.76 -1.73 -0.65
CA SER A 105 -2.87 -0.86 -1.82
C SER A 105 -1.50 -0.31 -2.22
N PRO A 106 -1.27 0.07 -3.49
CA PRO A 106 0.00 0.68 -3.91
C PRO A 106 0.41 1.92 -3.08
N GLU A 107 -0.57 2.68 -2.59
CA GLU A 107 -0.36 3.84 -1.72
C GLU A 107 0.11 3.42 -0.32
N ASP A 108 -0.47 2.36 0.23
CA ASP A 108 -0.13 1.86 1.56
C ASP A 108 1.18 1.06 1.57
N ILE A 109 1.51 0.36 0.48
CA ILE A 109 2.81 -0.28 0.29
C ILE A 109 3.93 0.75 0.47
N ARG A 110 3.79 1.94 -0.13
CA ARG A 110 4.79 3.00 0.04
C ARG A 110 4.94 3.41 1.49
N LYS A 111 3.83 3.61 2.22
CA LYS A 111 3.85 3.98 3.64
C LYS A 111 4.55 2.91 4.49
N VAL A 112 4.21 1.64 4.27
CA VAL A 112 4.83 0.50 4.97
C VAL A 112 6.32 0.44 4.68
N VAL A 113 6.71 0.53 3.40
CA VAL A 113 8.11 0.57 2.99
C VAL A 113 8.85 1.69 3.71
N TYR A 114 8.39 2.95 3.61
CA TYR A 114 9.07 4.07 4.28
C TYR A 114 9.16 3.91 5.80
N ASN A 115 8.13 3.36 6.45
CA ASN A 115 8.16 3.09 7.88
C ASN A 115 9.22 2.04 8.24
N VAL A 116 9.31 0.94 7.49
CA VAL A 116 10.32 -0.11 7.73
C VAL A 116 11.73 0.47 7.52
N ILE A 117 11.92 1.28 6.49
CA ILE A 117 13.20 1.94 6.22
C ILE A 117 13.61 2.86 7.37
N LYS A 118 12.68 3.71 7.82
CA LYS A 118 12.91 4.69 8.88
C LYS A 118 13.18 4.00 10.23
N LEU A 119 12.35 3.03 10.61
CA LEU A 119 12.49 2.31 11.88
C LEU A 119 13.72 1.39 11.89
N GLY A 120 14.04 0.80 10.75
CA GLY A 120 15.20 -0.07 10.57
C GLY A 120 16.52 0.66 10.34
N ASN A 121 16.50 1.99 10.18
CA ASN A 121 17.65 2.80 9.75
C ASN A 121 18.37 2.21 8.52
N LEU A 122 17.59 1.81 7.52
CA LEU A 122 18.07 1.14 6.32
C LEU A 122 18.53 2.17 5.27
N THR A 123 19.69 1.92 4.66
CA THR A 123 20.17 2.67 3.50
C THR A 123 20.17 1.76 2.27
N PHE A 124 19.63 2.26 1.16
CA PHE A 124 19.60 1.52 -0.10
C PHE A 124 20.46 2.27 -1.12
N ASN A 125 21.45 1.58 -1.68
CA ASN A 125 22.24 2.12 -2.76
C ASN A 125 21.53 1.82 -4.09
N SER A 126 21.11 2.86 -4.80
CA SER A 126 20.47 2.72 -6.11
C SER A 126 21.52 2.50 -7.19
N TYR A 127 21.89 1.23 -7.45
CA TYR A 127 22.69 0.86 -8.62
C TYR A 127 21.78 0.39 -9.76
N PRO A 128 22.17 0.61 -11.04
CA PRO A 128 21.49 0.01 -12.18
C PRO A 128 21.48 -1.51 -12.03
N GLY A 129 20.30 -2.12 -11.92
CA GLY A 129 20.13 -3.56 -11.65
C GLY A 129 19.86 -3.94 -10.19
N SER A 130 19.76 -2.97 -9.27
CA SER A 130 19.31 -3.24 -7.89
C SER A 130 17.83 -3.65 -7.84
N LEU A 131 17.49 -4.54 -6.89
CA LEU A 131 16.11 -4.95 -6.67
C LEU A 131 15.24 -3.73 -6.30
N PRO A 132 13.99 -3.65 -6.80
CA PRO A 132 13.04 -2.64 -6.35
C PRO A 132 12.92 -2.65 -4.83
N VAL A 133 12.90 -1.47 -4.20
CA VAL A 133 12.86 -1.31 -2.73
C VAL A 133 11.72 -2.13 -2.11
N VAL A 134 10.55 -2.17 -2.76
CA VAL A 134 9.42 -3.00 -2.32
C VAL A 134 9.81 -4.46 -2.20
N GLN A 135 10.50 -5.03 -3.21
CA GLN A 135 10.95 -6.43 -3.17
C GLN A 135 11.99 -6.66 -2.08
N ILE A 136 12.88 -5.68 -1.82
CA ILE A 136 13.84 -5.79 -0.72
C ILE A 136 13.10 -5.82 0.62
N ILE A 137 12.12 -4.94 0.83
CA ILE A 137 11.29 -4.92 2.05
C ILE A 137 10.48 -6.20 2.20
N THR A 138 9.90 -6.74 1.12
CA THR A 138 9.21 -8.04 1.17
C THR A 138 10.15 -9.16 1.60
N LYS A 139 11.43 -9.13 1.19
CA LYS A 139 12.45 -10.10 1.66
C LYS A 139 12.84 -9.93 3.13
N LEU A 140 12.53 -8.80 3.75
CA LEU A 140 12.73 -8.60 5.19
C LEU A 140 11.58 -9.20 6.00
N LEU A 141 10.45 -9.58 5.38
CA LEU A 141 9.40 -10.29 6.09
C LEU A 141 9.93 -11.63 6.57
N VAL A 142 9.74 -11.90 7.86
CA VAL A 142 10.09 -13.19 8.48
C VAL A 142 8.86 -13.96 8.94
N ARG A 143 7.75 -13.25 9.19
CA ARG A 143 6.49 -13.86 9.62
C ARG A 143 5.33 -12.92 9.31
N GLN A 144 4.19 -13.52 9.00
CA GLN A 144 2.91 -12.84 8.97
C GLN A 144 1.88 -13.66 9.75
N GLN A 145 0.97 -12.95 10.41
CA GLN A 145 -0.10 -13.55 11.20
C GLN A 145 -1.40 -12.83 10.89
N ILE A 146 -2.49 -13.59 10.82
CA ILE A 146 -3.84 -13.06 10.63
C ILE A 146 -4.63 -13.33 11.90
N ASP A 147 -5.18 -12.27 12.47
CA ASP A 147 -6.04 -12.31 13.63
C ASP A 147 -7.40 -11.69 13.29
N PHE A 148 -8.49 -12.24 13.82
CA PHE A 148 -9.82 -11.65 13.72
C PHE A 148 -10.28 -11.15 15.08
N ILE A 149 -10.47 -9.85 15.19
CA ILE A 149 -10.97 -9.20 16.40
C ILE A 149 -12.47 -9.03 16.24
N SER A 150 -13.26 -9.73 17.04
CA SER A 150 -14.72 -9.60 17.01
C SER A 150 -15.16 -8.20 17.44
N LYS A 151 -16.25 -7.69 16.84
CA LYS A 151 -16.89 -6.42 17.22
C LYS A 151 -17.19 -6.32 18.71
N SER A 152 -17.40 -7.44 19.42
CA SER A 152 -17.63 -7.41 20.87
C SER A 152 -16.44 -6.86 21.67
N GLN A 153 -15.26 -6.75 21.06
CA GLN A 153 -14.02 -6.32 21.71
C GLN A 153 -13.70 -4.83 21.50
N TYR A 154 -14.48 -4.09 20.71
CA TYR A 154 -14.24 -2.66 20.45
C TYR A 154 -15.54 -1.91 20.12
N ILE A 155 -15.47 -0.58 20.19
CA ILE A 155 -16.61 0.29 19.87
C ILE A 155 -16.56 0.64 18.38
N THR A 156 -17.69 0.49 17.68
CA THR A 156 -17.88 0.90 16.29
C THR A 156 -19.22 1.58 16.10
N ASN A 157 -19.27 2.52 15.15
CA ASN A 157 -20.49 3.21 14.73
C ASN A 157 -21.24 2.45 13.62
N ASP A 158 -20.61 1.42 13.04
CA ASP A 158 -21.19 0.63 11.97
C ASP A 158 -21.98 -0.55 12.56
N PRO A 159 -23.32 -0.58 12.40
CA PRO A 159 -24.13 -1.68 12.92
C PRO A 159 -23.86 -3.01 12.21
N ASP A 160 -23.39 -2.99 10.96
CA ASP A 160 -23.22 -4.18 10.10
C ASP A 160 -21.81 -4.79 10.19
N GLU A 161 -20.84 -4.05 10.75
CA GLU A 161 -19.50 -4.58 11.03
C GLU A 161 -19.58 -5.78 11.99
N ILE A 162 -18.94 -6.91 11.66
CA ILE A 162 -18.90 -8.12 12.50
C ILE A 162 -17.57 -8.26 13.26
N GLY A 163 -16.53 -7.56 12.82
CA GLY A 163 -15.19 -7.64 13.36
C GLY A 163 -14.15 -7.03 12.41
N ARG A 164 -12.90 -7.01 12.85
CA ARG A 164 -11.74 -6.52 12.10
C ARG A 164 -10.76 -7.65 11.86
N LEU A 165 -10.35 -7.79 10.62
CA LEU A 165 -9.19 -8.60 10.26
C LEU A 165 -7.92 -7.78 10.48
N VAL A 166 -6.99 -8.31 11.25
CA VAL A 166 -5.69 -7.70 11.53
C VAL A 166 -4.61 -8.61 10.94
N ILE A 167 -3.83 -8.06 10.01
CA ILE A 167 -2.66 -8.75 9.46
C ILE A 167 -1.43 -8.12 10.09
N THR A 168 -0.76 -8.89 10.96
CA THR A 168 0.48 -8.47 11.62
C THR A 168 1.67 -8.98 10.82
N SER A 169 2.54 -8.07 10.39
CA SER A 169 3.74 -8.40 9.61
C SER A 169 5.00 -8.13 10.43
N PHE A 170 5.87 -9.13 10.53
CA PHE A 170 7.14 -9.06 11.25
C PHE A 170 8.29 -8.95 10.26
N PHE A 171 9.13 -7.94 10.45
CA PHE A 171 10.29 -7.68 9.60
C PHE A 171 11.57 -7.89 10.39
N ALA A 172 12.54 -8.60 9.81
CA ALA A 172 13.90 -8.70 10.35
C ALA A 172 14.82 -7.77 9.56
N VAL A 173 15.38 -6.79 10.25
CA VAL A 173 16.33 -5.86 9.66
C VAL A 173 17.75 -6.31 10.02
N PRO A 174 18.60 -6.66 9.05
CA PRO A 174 19.97 -7.05 9.33
C PRO A 174 20.74 -5.84 9.90
N ARG A 175 21.34 -6.00 11.08
CA ARG A 175 22.27 -5.02 11.62
C ARG A 175 23.64 -5.22 10.96
N GLN A 176 24.30 -4.13 10.59
CA GLN A 176 25.64 -4.16 9.98
C GLN A 176 26.71 -4.81 10.88
N GLU A 177 26.43 -4.93 12.19
CA GLU A 177 27.26 -5.64 13.17
C GLU A 177 26.78 -7.09 13.42
N GLN A 178 26.18 -7.76 12.44
CA GLN A 178 25.96 -9.20 12.56
C GLN A 178 27.32 -9.89 12.57
N ILE A 179 27.69 -10.32 13.77
CA ILE A 179 28.90 -11.06 14.07
C ILE A 179 28.92 -12.33 13.17
N PRO A 180 30.01 -12.59 12.41
CA PRO A 180 30.08 -13.72 11.50
C PRO A 180 30.27 -15.01 12.30
N PHE A 181 29.15 -15.61 12.71
CA PHE A 181 29.13 -16.91 13.36
C PHE A 181 29.06 -18.02 12.29
N TYR A 182 30.03 -18.95 12.30
CA TYR A 182 29.98 -20.19 11.54
C TYR A 182 29.16 -21.21 12.32
N VAL A 183 28.05 -21.68 11.75
CA VAL A 183 27.11 -22.59 12.43
C VAL A 183 27.37 -24.04 11.97
N TYR A 184 27.60 -24.91 12.94
CA TYR A 184 27.78 -26.35 12.77
C TYR A 184 26.62 -27.11 13.41
N LYS A 185 26.17 -28.17 12.73
CA LYS A 185 25.27 -29.16 13.34
C LYS A 185 26.12 -30.26 13.94
N LEU A 186 26.01 -30.47 15.25
CA LEU A 186 26.72 -31.54 15.93
C LEU A 186 25.89 -32.82 15.88
N LEU A 187 26.54 -33.91 15.51
CA LEU A 187 25.95 -35.24 15.47
C LEU A 187 26.68 -36.09 16.50
N THR A 188 25.93 -36.66 17.43
CA THR A 188 26.43 -37.66 18.37
C THR A 188 26.36 -39.02 17.71
N ILE A 189 27.44 -39.79 17.80
CA ILE A 189 27.53 -41.15 17.28
C ILE A 189 27.96 -42.03 18.45
N PRO A 190 27.32 -43.19 18.67
CA PRO A 190 27.76 -44.14 19.70
C PRO A 190 29.21 -44.57 19.47
N PHE A 191 29.98 -44.73 20.54
CA PHE A 191 31.35 -45.22 20.50
C PHE A 191 31.65 -46.13 21.71
N PHE A 192 32.72 -46.92 21.60
CA PHE A 192 33.12 -47.85 22.67
C PHE A 192 34.10 -47.17 23.62
N HIS A 193 33.80 -47.16 24.91
CA HIS A 193 34.61 -46.55 25.95
C HIS A 193 34.42 -47.31 27.27
N GLU A 194 35.52 -47.58 27.99
CA GLU A 194 35.49 -48.24 29.31
C GLU A 194 34.62 -49.53 29.34
N ASN A 195 34.73 -50.37 28.31
CA ASN A 195 33.99 -51.62 28.11
C ASN A 195 32.48 -51.50 27.83
N GLU A 196 31.97 -50.29 27.61
CA GLU A 196 30.57 -50.06 27.25
C GLU A 196 30.44 -49.29 25.93
N THR A 197 29.31 -49.49 25.23
CA THR A 197 28.93 -48.63 24.11
C THR A 197 28.14 -47.46 24.68
N ILE A 198 28.68 -46.26 24.53
CA ILE A 198 28.10 -45.03 25.05
C ILE A 198 27.87 -44.01 23.94
N GLU A 199 26.89 -43.14 24.12
CA GLU A 199 26.70 -41.94 23.31
C GLU A 199 26.81 -40.70 24.21
N LEU A 200 27.33 -39.61 23.66
CA LEU A 200 27.36 -38.32 24.37
C LEU A 200 25.93 -37.80 24.54
N ALA A 201 25.48 -37.68 25.78
CA ALA A 201 24.20 -37.10 26.12
C ALA A 201 24.34 -35.59 26.32
N GLN A 202 23.24 -34.85 26.08
CA GLN A 202 23.16 -33.41 26.30
C GLN A 202 24.21 -32.58 25.54
N ILE A 203 24.62 -33.03 24.35
CA ILE A 203 25.42 -32.20 23.42
C ILE A 203 24.48 -31.21 22.72
N PRO A 204 24.88 -29.93 22.56
CA PRO A 204 24.09 -29.00 21.77
C PRO A 204 23.98 -29.48 20.32
N ARG A 205 22.77 -29.51 19.77
CA ARG A 205 22.49 -29.90 18.38
C ARG A 205 23.12 -28.96 17.36
N TYR A 206 23.21 -27.68 17.68
CA TYR A 206 23.94 -26.71 16.87
C TYR A 206 24.95 -25.97 17.73
N TRP A 207 26.06 -25.60 17.11
CA TRP A 207 27.11 -24.83 17.72
C TRP A 207 27.61 -23.79 16.73
N ALA A 208 27.72 -22.55 17.15
CA ALA A 208 28.15 -21.47 16.30
C ALA A 208 29.37 -20.79 16.87
N ILE A 209 30.33 -20.50 16.01
CA ILE A 209 31.64 -19.98 16.41
C ILE A 209 31.90 -18.68 15.68
N ASN A 210 32.23 -17.64 16.43
CA ASN A 210 32.85 -16.44 15.90
C ASN A 210 34.35 -16.51 16.19
N SER A 211 35.14 -16.75 15.15
CA SER A 211 36.59 -16.86 15.22
C SER A 211 37.30 -15.53 15.50
N ILE A 212 36.63 -14.39 15.27
CA ILE A 212 37.23 -13.05 15.46
C ILE A 212 37.26 -12.68 16.95
N ASN A 213 36.17 -12.92 17.67
CA ASN A 213 36.05 -12.52 19.09
C ASN A 213 36.12 -13.70 20.06
N ASN A 214 36.41 -14.91 19.57
CA ASN A 214 36.44 -16.15 20.36
C ASN A 214 35.15 -16.38 21.18
N THR A 215 34.00 -16.14 20.54
CA THR A 215 32.68 -16.30 21.15
C THR A 215 31.89 -17.39 20.46
N THR A 216 30.97 -18.02 21.18
CA THR A 216 30.13 -19.10 20.68
C THR A 216 28.68 -18.97 21.11
N MET A 217 27.81 -19.66 20.36
CA MET A 217 26.42 -19.91 20.72
C MET A 217 26.14 -21.42 20.62
N GLU A 218 25.32 -21.93 21.52
CA GLU A 218 24.95 -23.35 21.60
C GLU A 218 23.42 -23.49 21.57
N TRP A 219 22.91 -24.47 20.82
CA TRP A 219 21.48 -24.78 20.73
C TRP A 219 21.24 -26.23 21.13
N TYR A 220 20.40 -26.48 22.14
CA TYR A 220 20.08 -27.83 22.59
C TYR A 220 18.81 -28.37 21.92
N HIS A 221 17.79 -27.52 21.73
CA HIS A 221 16.56 -27.88 21.04
C HIS A 221 16.19 -26.82 19.98
N PRO A 222 16.08 -27.19 18.68
CA PRO A 222 15.68 -26.25 17.64
C PRO A 222 14.23 -25.77 17.77
N GLN A 223 13.40 -26.47 18.54
CA GLN A 223 12.00 -26.13 18.81
C GLN A 223 11.83 -25.08 19.91
N GLU A 224 12.87 -24.81 20.72
CA GLU A 224 12.89 -23.69 21.67
C GLU A 224 13.01 -22.33 20.95
N PHE A 225 13.17 -22.34 19.63
CA PHE A 225 13.09 -21.15 18.77
C PHE A 225 11.69 -21.05 18.17
N GLY A 226 10.86 -20.35 18.94
CA GLY A 226 9.49 -20.01 18.63
C GLY A 226 8.88 -19.46 19.90
N CYS A 227 8.50 -18.18 19.89
CA CYS A 227 7.82 -17.57 21.03
C CYS A 227 6.55 -18.35 21.38
N ASP A 228 6.56 -19.09 22.48
CA ASP A 228 5.31 -19.46 23.18
C ASP A 228 4.93 -18.30 24.12
N LEU A 229 4.16 -17.36 23.56
CA LEU A 229 3.69 -16.15 24.26
C LEU A 229 2.75 -16.45 25.43
N ARG A 230 2.31 -17.70 25.63
CA ARG A 230 1.48 -18.06 26.79
C ARG A 230 2.29 -18.17 28.08
N LEU A 231 3.61 -18.37 27.99
CA LEU A 231 4.46 -18.73 29.14
C LEU A 231 5.64 -17.79 29.38
N MET A 232 6.12 -17.04 28.38
CA MET A 232 7.36 -16.24 28.50
C MET A 232 7.12 -14.75 28.24
N THR A 233 7.59 -13.88 29.14
CA THR A 233 7.52 -12.41 29.03
C THR A 233 8.62 -11.80 28.16
N SER A 234 9.63 -12.59 27.77
CA SER A 234 10.63 -12.20 26.78
C SER A 234 11.07 -13.41 25.95
N CYS A 235 11.10 -13.24 24.63
CA CYS A 235 11.72 -14.19 23.73
C CYS A 235 13.10 -13.70 23.34
N ARG A 236 14.08 -14.62 23.29
CA ARG A 236 15.33 -14.37 22.60
C ARG A 236 15.37 -15.25 21.35
N ASP A 237 15.38 -14.60 20.18
CA ASP A 237 15.49 -15.26 18.88
C ASP A 237 16.87 -15.89 18.64
N THR A 238 17.85 -15.59 19.50
CA THR A 238 19.21 -16.15 19.46
C THR A 238 19.65 -16.62 20.86
N PRO A 239 20.35 -17.77 20.97
CA PRO A 239 20.92 -18.22 22.25
C PRO A 239 21.88 -17.17 22.81
N PRO A 240 22.16 -17.18 24.12
CA PRO A 240 23.13 -16.27 24.71
C PRO A 240 24.51 -16.48 24.08
N ILE A 241 25.14 -15.40 23.64
CA ILE A 241 26.54 -15.38 23.22
C ILE A 241 27.41 -15.56 24.46
N ARG A 242 28.27 -16.58 24.43
CA ARG A 242 29.21 -16.89 25.51
C ARG A 242 30.64 -16.85 24.98
N THR A 243 31.61 -16.54 25.82
CA THR A 243 33.01 -16.83 25.51
C THR A 243 33.21 -18.35 25.47
N ILE A 244 34.12 -18.83 24.63
CA ILE A 244 34.50 -20.25 24.66
C ILE A 244 35.03 -20.54 26.06
N SER A 245 34.28 -21.33 26.81
CA SER A 245 34.66 -21.74 28.15
C SER A 245 35.43 -23.05 28.06
N ASN A 246 36.60 -23.08 28.70
CA ASN A 246 37.43 -24.28 28.77
C ASN A 246 36.74 -25.43 29.55
N ASP A 247 35.62 -25.12 30.19
CA ASP A 247 34.96 -25.97 31.16
C ASP A 247 33.80 -26.82 30.59
N THR A 248 33.56 -26.77 29.28
CA THR A 248 32.46 -27.49 28.62
C THR A 248 32.89 -28.86 28.08
N CYS A 249 31.96 -29.81 28.01
CA CYS A 249 32.18 -31.10 27.32
C CYS A 249 32.66 -30.90 25.88
N LEU A 250 32.08 -29.93 25.17
CA LEU A 250 32.45 -29.63 23.79
C LEU A 250 33.90 -29.16 23.67
N ASN A 251 34.37 -28.35 24.62
CA ASN A 251 35.77 -27.93 24.66
C ASN A 251 36.72 -29.12 24.89
N GLN A 252 36.36 -30.04 25.78
CA GLN A 252 37.15 -31.26 26.01
C GLN A 252 37.28 -32.10 24.73
N ILE A 253 36.21 -32.19 23.93
CA ILE A 253 36.22 -32.90 22.64
C ILE A 253 37.17 -32.22 21.64
N ILE A 254 37.11 -30.89 21.53
CA ILE A 254 37.91 -30.10 20.59
C ILE A 254 39.40 -30.18 20.95
N GLU A 255 39.71 -30.03 22.24
CA GLU A 255 41.08 -30.06 22.76
C GLU A 255 41.64 -31.48 22.97
N ARG A 256 40.84 -32.52 22.68
CA ARG A 256 41.20 -33.93 22.87
C ARG A 256 41.58 -34.27 24.32
N LEU A 257 40.89 -33.64 25.27
CA LEU A 257 41.03 -33.89 26.70
C LEU A 257 40.18 -35.09 27.14
N PRO A 258 40.47 -35.68 28.32
CA PRO A 258 39.58 -36.67 28.92
C PRO A 258 38.15 -36.14 29.10
N LEU A 259 37.14 -36.91 28.68
CA LEU A 259 35.71 -36.53 28.62
C LEU A 259 35.01 -36.52 29.99
N SER A 260 35.68 -36.05 31.04
CA SER A 260 35.20 -36.07 32.42
C SER A 260 33.95 -35.21 32.67
N ARG A 261 33.62 -34.30 31.74
CA ARG A 261 32.50 -33.36 31.87
C ARG A 261 31.39 -33.62 30.86
N CYS A 262 31.56 -34.64 30.02
CA CYS A 262 30.52 -35.09 29.12
C CYS A 262 29.57 -36.02 29.86
N GLN A 263 28.28 -35.73 29.77
CA GLN A 263 27.29 -36.73 30.17
C GLN A 263 27.22 -37.80 29.10
N THR A 264 27.12 -39.05 29.53
CA THR A 264 27.09 -40.21 28.63
C THR A 264 25.82 -41.00 28.90
N ALA A 265 25.25 -41.56 27.85
CA ALA A 265 24.12 -42.49 27.92
C ALA A 265 24.56 -43.85 27.38
N PRO A 266 24.33 -44.96 28.12
CA PRO A 266 24.63 -46.29 27.63
C PRO A 266 23.67 -46.68 26.51
N ILE A 267 24.18 -47.29 25.44
CA ILE A 267 23.40 -47.72 24.28
C ILE A 267 23.72 -49.19 23.95
N PRO A 268 22.71 -50.02 23.62
CA PRO A 268 22.95 -51.41 23.24
C PRO A 268 23.85 -51.52 22.00
N ALA A 269 25.04 -52.10 22.15
CA ALA A 269 26.04 -52.28 21.08
C ALA A 269 25.46 -53.00 19.84
N ALA A 270 24.57 -53.98 20.07
CA ALA A 270 23.95 -54.79 19.03
C ALA A 270 23.10 -54.01 18.01
N LYS A 271 22.71 -52.76 18.32
CA LYS A 271 21.90 -51.93 17.42
C LYS A 271 22.74 -51.12 16.40
N TYR A 272 24.03 -50.94 16.65
CA TYR A 272 24.85 -49.98 15.88
C TYR A 272 26.15 -50.58 15.35
N PHE A 273 26.68 -51.61 16.02
CA PHE A 273 27.89 -52.31 15.60
C PHE A 273 27.49 -53.70 15.11
N VAL A 274 27.10 -53.76 13.83
CA VAL A 274 26.95 -55.04 13.12
C VAL A 274 28.37 -55.56 12.84
N ARG A 275 28.58 -56.85 13.09
CA ARG A 275 29.84 -57.53 12.79
C ARG A 275 30.14 -57.55 11.30
#